data_AF-A0A564Q8T4-F1
#
_entry.id   AF-A0A564Q8T4-F1
#
_cell.length_a   1.000
_cell.length_b   1.000
_cell.length_c   1.000
_cell.angle_alpha   90.00
_cell.angle_beta   90.00
_cell.angle_gamma   90.00
#
_symmetry.space_group_name_H-M   'P 1'
#
loop_
_entity.id
_entity.type
_entity.pdbx_description
1 polymer ?
#
loop_
_entity_poly.entity_id
_entity_poly.type
_entity_poly.pdbx_seq_one_letter_code
_entity_poly.pdbx_strand_id
1 'polypeptide(L)'
;MNFVDYLEYLGEDPNTKVIIAYVEGLKEKEGHRFIGVAKEVTKKKPIIVLKVGRTGSGSKAAKSHTGSLAGSDSVYDAAFKQAGVLRVEKIEDLLDVAAAFTSQPIPRGKNVGVLTSGGGFGVVIADACEKLRLSLPPLSPRTIEEINDILPSRWPHANPVDMVGGAVGLKMYQIIEALFRADEIDGITTAGGIGYSNSAAELGEIGRLIERMKEYKKPFLPSVVYGEEVVKVIRKKGLSTYDTPERAVEVLSSLVKYGEYLRRSL
;
A
#
# COMPACT_ATOMS: atom_id res chain seq x y z
N MET A 1 12.04 2.41 -30.60
CA MET A 1 11.38 1.71 -29.48
C MET A 1 10.17 2.49 -29.02
N ASN A 2 9.08 1.80 -28.74
CA ASN A 2 7.83 2.33 -28.21
C ASN A 2 7.61 1.83 -26.77
N PHE A 3 6.55 2.27 -26.11
CA PHE A 3 6.24 1.90 -24.72
C PHE A 3 6.20 0.38 -24.49
N VAL A 4 5.62 -0.38 -25.41
CA VAL A 4 5.49 -1.84 -25.29
C VAL A 4 6.86 -2.52 -25.37
N ASP A 5 7.76 -2.03 -26.24
CA ASP A 5 9.14 -2.54 -26.34
C ASP A 5 9.89 -2.37 -25.00
N TYR A 6 9.69 -1.24 -24.31
CA TYR A 6 10.29 -1.03 -22.98
C TYR A 6 9.69 -1.93 -21.92
N LEU A 7 8.38 -2.23 -21.98
CA LEU A 7 7.75 -3.16 -21.04
C LEU A 7 8.32 -4.58 -21.19
N GLU A 8 8.51 -5.05 -22.43
CA GLU A 8 9.13 -6.37 -22.68
C GLU A 8 10.56 -6.41 -22.12
N TYR A 9 11.37 -5.40 -22.43
CA TYR A 9 12.74 -5.31 -21.94
C TYR A 9 12.81 -5.29 -20.40
N LEU A 10 12.06 -4.39 -19.76
CA LEU A 10 12.05 -4.24 -18.30
C LEU A 10 11.42 -5.44 -17.58
N GLY A 11 10.50 -6.13 -18.26
CA GLY A 11 9.90 -7.37 -17.80
C GLY A 11 10.94 -8.47 -17.57
N GLU A 12 11.93 -8.57 -18.44
CA GLU A 12 12.99 -9.57 -18.35
C GLU A 12 14.25 -9.10 -17.58
N ASP A 13 14.44 -7.80 -17.37
CA ASP A 13 15.62 -7.28 -16.65
C ASP A 13 15.63 -7.68 -15.15
N PRO A 14 16.58 -8.50 -14.67
CA PRO A 14 16.61 -8.95 -13.28
C PRO A 14 16.82 -7.82 -12.26
N ASN A 15 17.31 -6.64 -12.68
CA ASN A 15 17.54 -5.50 -11.79
C ASN A 15 16.28 -4.64 -11.60
N THR A 16 15.28 -4.78 -12.48
CA THR A 16 14.01 -4.07 -12.38
C THR A 16 13.03 -4.83 -11.48
N LYS A 17 12.60 -4.20 -10.38
CA LYS A 17 11.60 -4.78 -9.47
C LYS A 17 10.17 -4.32 -9.74
N VAL A 18 10.00 -3.07 -10.18
CA VAL A 18 8.72 -2.41 -10.38
C VAL A 18 8.83 -1.54 -11.62
N ILE A 19 7.79 -1.54 -12.46
CA ILE A 19 7.72 -0.69 -13.64
C ILE A 19 6.67 0.39 -13.39
N ILE A 20 7.06 1.65 -13.50
CA ILE A 20 6.12 2.78 -13.45
C ILE A 20 6.06 3.47 -14.79
N ALA A 21 4.88 3.95 -15.18
CA ALA A 21 4.71 4.69 -16.43
C ALA A 21 3.71 5.83 -16.30
N TYR A 22 4.09 6.98 -16.84
CA TYR A 22 3.18 8.06 -17.18
C TYR A 22 2.70 7.84 -18.62
N VAL A 23 1.39 7.71 -18.81
CA VAL A 23 0.82 7.32 -20.12
C VAL A 23 -0.18 8.37 -20.58
N GLU A 24 0.11 9.00 -21.72
CA GLU A 24 -0.85 9.90 -22.40
C GLU A 24 -1.75 9.13 -23.35
N GLY A 25 -1.19 8.15 -24.05
CA GLY A 25 -1.88 7.22 -24.92
C GLY A 25 -0.94 6.16 -25.49
N LEU A 26 -1.52 5.11 -26.05
CA LEU A 26 -0.82 4.12 -26.86
C LEU A 26 -0.87 4.55 -28.33
N LYS A 27 0.14 4.12 -29.10
CA LYS A 27 0.11 4.28 -30.56
C LYS A 27 -1.05 3.46 -31.16
N GLU A 28 -1.50 3.88 -32.33
CA GLU A 28 -2.54 3.17 -33.06
C GLU A 28 -2.13 1.69 -33.26
N LYS A 29 -3.09 0.77 -33.09
CA LYS A 29 -2.91 -0.69 -33.22
C LYS A 29 -2.01 -1.37 -32.19
N GLU A 30 -1.39 -0.64 -31.24
CA GLU A 30 -0.57 -1.26 -30.18
C GLU A 30 -1.38 -1.82 -29.00
N GLY A 31 -2.68 -1.54 -28.90
CA GLY A 31 -3.50 -1.90 -27.74
C GLY A 31 -3.49 -3.41 -27.41
N HIS A 32 -3.64 -4.27 -28.42
CA HIS A 32 -3.62 -5.73 -28.23
C HIS A 32 -2.25 -6.22 -27.77
N ARG A 33 -1.17 -5.70 -28.39
CA ARG A 33 0.20 -6.03 -28.01
C ARG A 33 0.50 -5.59 -26.59
N PHE A 34 0.09 -4.38 -26.21
CA PHE A 34 0.20 -3.88 -24.85
C PHE A 34 -0.46 -4.81 -23.83
N ILE A 35 -1.71 -5.23 -24.06
CA ILE A 35 -2.42 -6.14 -23.14
C ILE A 35 -1.67 -7.47 -23.02
N GLY A 36 -1.24 -8.06 -24.14
CA GLY A 36 -0.49 -9.32 -24.15
C GLY A 36 0.82 -9.24 -23.36
N VAL A 37 1.64 -8.24 -23.67
CA VAL A 37 2.93 -8.01 -22.99
C VAL A 37 2.72 -7.69 -21.51
N ALA A 38 1.85 -6.73 -21.20
CA ALA A 38 1.60 -6.31 -19.83
C ALA A 38 1.12 -7.49 -18.96
N LYS A 39 0.27 -8.37 -19.50
CA LYS A 39 -0.22 -9.56 -18.79
C LYS A 39 0.90 -10.56 -18.45
N GLU A 40 1.89 -10.74 -19.32
CA GLU A 40 3.03 -11.62 -19.01
C GLU A 40 4.01 -10.96 -18.02
N VAL A 41 4.22 -9.66 -18.16
CA VAL A 41 5.09 -8.90 -17.26
C VAL A 41 4.50 -8.81 -15.85
N THR A 42 3.20 -8.55 -15.70
CA THR A 42 2.53 -8.42 -14.39
C THR A 42 2.45 -9.71 -13.59
N LYS A 43 2.64 -10.88 -14.19
CA LYS A 43 2.83 -12.13 -13.44
C LYS A 43 4.18 -12.17 -12.71
N LYS A 44 5.17 -11.43 -13.20
CA LYS A 44 6.54 -11.39 -12.67
C LYS A 44 6.75 -10.15 -11.79
N LYS A 45 6.31 -8.98 -12.26
CA LYS A 45 6.63 -7.67 -11.69
C LYS A 45 5.44 -6.71 -11.81
N PRO A 46 5.13 -5.92 -10.77
CA PRO A 46 4.04 -4.94 -10.84
C PRO A 46 4.32 -3.85 -11.89
N ILE A 47 3.28 -3.51 -12.65
CA ILE A 47 3.24 -2.34 -13.53
C ILE A 47 2.26 -1.34 -12.95
N ILE A 48 2.70 -0.11 -12.71
CA ILE A 48 1.89 0.98 -12.16
C ILE A 48 1.81 2.11 -13.19
N VAL A 49 0.60 2.53 -13.54
CA VAL A 49 0.35 3.52 -14.57
C VAL A 49 -0.40 4.72 -14.01
N LEU A 50 0.18 5.90 -14.23
CA LEU A 50 -0.54 7.17 -14.19
C LEU A 50 -1.04 7.49 -15.60
N LYS A 51 -2.33 7.25 -15.87
CA LYS A 51 -2.98 7.61 -17.13
C LYS A 51 -3.47 9.05 -17.06
N VAL A 52 -2.98 9.92 -17.93
CA VAL A 52 -3.46 11.31 -18.06
C VAL A 52 -4.40 11.47 -19.26
N GLY A 53 -4.95 12.66 -19.47
CA GLY A 53 -5.87 12.91 -20.59
C GLY A 53 -7.21 12.18 -20.47
N ARG A 54 -7.66 11.94 -19.22
CA ARG A 54 -8.83 11.11 -18.87
C ARG A 54 -10.16 11.84 -19.03
N THR A 55 -10.14 13.16 -18.84
CA THR A 55 -11.33 14.02 -18.87
C THR A 55 -11.46 14.71 -20.23
N GLY A 56 -12.62 15.32 -20.52
CA GLY A 56 -12.81 16.07 -21.76
C GLY A 56 -11.78 17.20 -21.96
N SER A 57 -11.43 17.91 -20.88
CA SER A 57 -10.39 18.95 -20.91
C SER A 57 -8.98 18.35 -21.03
N GLY A 58 -8.67 17.30 -20.25
CA GLY A 58 -7.38 16.64 -20.28
C GLY A 58 -7.08 15.96 -21.61
N SER A 59 -8.07 15.29 -22.20
CA SER A 59 -7.96 14.64 -23.52
C SER A 59 -7.66 15.66 -24.61
N LYS A 60 -8.33 16.82 -24.60
CA LYS A 60 -8.05 17.93 -25.51
C LYS A 60 -6.61 18.45 -25.34
N ALA A 61 -6.19 18.68 -24.10
CA ALA A 61 -4.82 19.13 -23.81
C ALA A 61 -3.76 18.12 -24.30
N ALA A 62 -3.94 16.82 -24.01
CA ALA A 62 -3.05 15.76 -24.46
C ALA A 62 -3.01 15.64 -26.00
N LYS A 63 -4.17 15.79 -26.67
CA LYS A 63 -4.26 15.81 -28.12
C LYS A 63 -3.50 16.98 -28.73
N SER A 64 -3.62 18.18 -28.17
CA SER A 64 -2.85 19.34 -28.63
C SER A 64 -1.35 19.19 -28.39
N HIS A 65 -0.95 18.48 -27.33
CA HIS A 65 0.46 18.27 -26.97
C HIS A 65 1.14 17.21 -27.86
N THR A 66 0.46 16.11 -28.16
CA THR A 66 1.07 14.95 -28.85
C THR A 66 0.53 14.68 -30.24
N GLY A 67 -0.54 15.36 -30.66
CA GLY A 67 -1.25 15.07 -31.90
C GLY A 67 -2.02 13.73 -31.89
N SER A 68 -1.94 12.94 -30.82
CA SER A 68 -2.58 11.63 -30.73
C SER A 68 -4.02 11.72 -30.23
N LEU A 69 -4.91 10.89 -30.77
CA LEU A 69 -6.28 10.79 -30.26
C LEU A 69 -6.23 10.07 -28.90
N ALA A 70 -6.60 10.75 -27.82
CA ALA A 70 -6.73 10.08 -26.53
C ALA A 70 -7.89 9.07 -26.63
N GLY A 71 -7.57 7.78 -26.65
CA GLY A 71 -8.58 6.71 -26.64
C GLY A 71 -9.47 6.79 -25.39
N SER A 72 -10.64 6.15 -25.44
CA SER A 72 -11.61 6.18 -24.33
C SER A 72 -10.97 5.71 -23.02
N ASP A 73 -11.10 6.51 -21.96
CA ASP A 73 -10.55 6.18 -20.65
C ASP A 73 -11.11 4.87 -20.08
N SER A 74 -12.37 4.56 -20.37
CA SER A 74 -13.01 3.30 -19.98
C SER A 74 -12.37 2.07 -20.65
N VAL A 75 -11.86 2.23 -21.88
CA VAL A 75 -11.16 1.15 -22.61
C VAL A 75 -9.78 0.93 -22.01
N TYR A 76 -9.07 2.01 -21.66
CA TYR A 76 -7.80 1.90 -20.92
C TYR A 76 -8.00 1.23 -19.56
N ASP A 77 -9.04 1.63 -18.83
CA ASP A 77 -9.35 1.05 -17.52
C ASP A 77 -9.61 -0.46 -17.60
N ALA A 78 -10.40 -0.89 -18.57
CA ALA A 78 -10.66 -2.30 -18.82
C ALA A 78 -9.38 -3.05 -19.24
N ALA A 79 -8.58 -2.48 -20.14
CA ALA A 79 -7.32 -3.07 -20.58
C ALA A 79 -6.33 -3.24 -19.41
N PHE A 80 -6.16 -2.22 -18.57
CA PHE A 80 -5.28 -2.29 -17.40
C PHE A 80 -5.74 -3.36 -16.41
N LYS A 81 -7.04 -3.42 -16.10
CA LYS A 81 -7.61 -4.45 -15.22
C LYS A 81 -7.39 -5.86 -15.75
N GLN A 82 -7.57 -6.07 -17.06
CA GLN A 82 -7.35 -7.37 -17.70
C GLN A 82 -5.87 -7.81 -17.68
N ALA A 83 -4.95 -6.85 -17.83
CA ALA A 83 -3.52 -7.11 -17.84
C ALA A 83 -2.86 -7.05 -16.45
N GLY A 84 -3.61 -6.83 -15.37
CA GLY A 84 -3.05 -6.72 -14.02
C GLY A 84 -2.25 -5.45 -13.76
N VAL A 85 -2.40 -4.43 -14.61
CA VAL A 85 -1.75 -3.14 -14.46
C VAL A 85 -2.48 -2.32 -13.40
N LEU A 86 -1.75 -1.83 -12.41
CA LEU A 86 -2.29 -0.99 -11.37
C LEU A 86 -2.38 0.44 -11.88
N ARG A 87 -3.58 1.00 -11.87
CA ARG A 87 -3.81 2.40 -12.23
C ARG A 87 -3.82 3.27 -10.98
N VAL A 88 -3.11 4.38 -11.03
CA VAL A 88 -3.12 5.44 -10.01
C VAL A 88 -3.61 6.76 -10.60
N GLU A 89 -4.02 7.69 -9.73
CA GLU A 89 -4.64 8.95 -10.15
C GLU A 89 -3.73 10.17 -10.00
N LYS A 90 -2.76 10.10 -9.08
CA LYS A 90 -1.81 11.17 -8.79
C LYS A 90 -0.37 10.69 -8.97
N ILE A 91 0.54 11.64 -9.18
CA ILE A 91 1.97 11.36 -9.26
C ILE A 91 2.50 10.86 -7.90
N GLU A 92 1.99 11.39 -6.80
CA GLU A 92 2.34 10.95 -5.45
C GLU A 92 2.04 9.46 -5.25
N ASP A 93 0.83 9.03 -5.60
CA ASP A 93 0.41 7.63 -5.56
C ASP A 93 1.32 6.72 -6.42
N LEU A 94 1.78 7.20 -7.59
CA LEU A 94 2.68 6.45 -8.46
C LEU A 94 3.98 6.11 -7.75
N LEU A 95 4.55 7.09 -7.04
CA LEU A 95 5.81 6.93 -6.30
C LEU A 95 5.61 6.11 -5.03
N ASP A 96 4.53 6.36 -4.30
CA ASP A 96 4.24 5.67 -3.04
C ASP A 96 3.98 4.17 -3.24
N VAL A 97 3.18 3.84 -4.25
CA VAL A 97 2.87 2.45 -4.60
C VAL A 97 4.14 1.75 -5.09
N ALA A 98 4.95 2.42 -5.92
CA ALA A 98 6.23 1.86 -6.37
C ALA A 98 7.20 1.60 -5.21
N ALA A 99 7.33 2.55 -4.28
CA ALA A 99 8.16 2.40 -3.08
C ALA A 99 7.69 1.21 -2.23
N ALA A 100 6.38 1.03 -2.05
CA ALA A 100 5.84 -0.12 -1.32
C ALA A 100 6.17 -1.45 -2.01
N PHE A 101 6.00 -1.56 -3.33
CA PHE A 101 6.34 -2.80 -4.05
C PHE A 101 7.84 -3.16 -4.01
N THR A 102 8.73 -2.21 -3.73
CA THR A 102 10.17 -2.50 -3.58
C THR A 102 10.58 -2.94 -2.18
N SER A 103 9.75 -2.67 -1.17
CA SER A 103 10.09 -2.80 0.26
C SER A 103 9.16 -3.71 1.06
N GLN A 104 7.94 -3.95 0.57
CA GLN A 104 6.89 -4.68 1.28
C GLN A 104 6.61 -6.03 0.62
N PRO A 105 6.27 -7.07 1.40
CA PRO A 105 5.73 -8.31 0.85
C PRO A 105 4.32 -8.09 0.29
N ILE A 106 3.93 -8.93 -0.67
CA ILE A 106 2.54 -8.96 -1.16
C ILE A 106 1.66 -9.65 -0.12
N PRO A 107 0.58 -9.00 0.36
CA PRO A 107 -0.29 -9.58 1.38
C PRO A 107 -1.06 -10.80 0.84
N ARG A 108 -1.32 -11.76 1.72
CA ARG A 108 -2.04 -13.00 1.39
C ARG A 108 -3.52 -12.75 1.14
N GLY A 109 -4.07 -11.71 1.75
CA GLY A 109 -5.46 -11.29 1.59
C GLY A 109 -5.61 -9.79 1.82
N LYS A 110 -6.81 -9.40 2.23
CA LYS A 110 -7.25 -8.00 2.33
C LYS A 110 -7.57 -7.58 3.77
N ASN A 111 -7.26 -8.43 4.74
CA ASN A 111 -7.55 -8.17 6.13
C ASN A 111 -6.47 -7.27 6.74
N VAL A 112 -6.88 -6.14 7.27
CA VAL A 112 -5.98 -5.11 7.80
C VAL A 112 -6.09 -5.07 9.31
N GLY A 113 -4.94 -5.13 9.98
CA GLY A 113 -4.82 -4.84 11.40
C GLY A 113 -4.42 -3.39 11.58
N VAL A 114 -5.13 -2.66 12.43
CA VAL A 114 -4.85 -1.23 12.65
C VAL A 114 -4.54 -0.98 14.11
N LEU A 115 -3.41 -0.32 14.38
CA LEU A 115 -3.17 0.36 15.65
C LEU A 115 -3.65 1.81 15.55
N THR A 116 -4.42 2.30 16.50
CA THR A 116 -4.85 3.70 16.52
C THR A 116 -4.62 4.41 17.85
N SER A 117 -4.29 5.71 17.80
CA SER A 117 -4.10 6.54 19.00
C SER A 117 -5.41 7.02 19.62
N GLY A 118 -6.53 6.87 18.92
CA GLY A 118 -7.86 7.17 19.43
C GLY A 118 -8.97 6.90 18.41
N GLY A 119 -10.17 6.64 18.91
CA GLY A 119 -11.34 6.29 18.12
C GLY A 119 -11.65 7.21 16.93
N GLY A 120 -11.33 8.50 16.98
CA GLY A 120 -11.52 9.41 15.83
C GLY A 120 -10.71 8.98 14.60
N PHE A 121 -9.42 8.68 14.77
CA PHE A 121 -8.59 8.12 13.69
C PHE A 121 -9.02 6.70 13.32
N GLY A 122 -9.54 5.93 14.29
CA GLY A 122 -10.15 4.62 14.07
C GLY A 122 -11.35 4.66 13.12
N VAL A 123 -12.19 5.70 13.17
CA VAL A 123 -13.30 5.88 12.23
C VAL A 123 -12.78 6.24 10.83
N VAL A 124 -11.85 7.20 10.74
CA VAL A 124 -11.26 7.64 9.46
C VAL A 124 -10.65 6.47 8.69
N ILE A 125 -9.86 5.64 9.37
CA ILE A 125 -9.20 4.50 8.74
C ILE A 125 -10.20 3.38 8.39
N ALA A 126 -11.25 3.17 9.18
CA ALA A 126 -12.30 2.20 8.86
C ALA A 126 -13.06 2.58 7.58
N ASP A 127 -13.47 3.84 7.44
CA ASP A 127 -14.12 4.36 6.24
C ASP A 127 -13.22 4.23 5.00
N ALA A 128 -11.93 4.55 5.15
CA ALA A 128 -10.94 4.43 4.08
C ALA A 128 -10.73 2.97 3.64
N CYS A 129 -10.62 2.04 4.59
CA CYS A 129 -10.55 0.61 4.33
C CYS A 129 -11.78 0.12 3.55
N GLU A 130 -12.99 0.45 4.01
CA GLU A 130 -14.25 0.03 3.39
C GLU A 130 -14.36 0.54 1.95
N LYS A 131 -14.06 1.83 1.71
CA LYS A 131 -14.05 2.44 0.37
C LYS A 131 -13.10 1.71 -0.59
N LEU A 132 -11.98 1.21 -0.07
CA LEU A 132 -10.96 0.47 -0.82
C LEU A 132 -11.19 -1.05 -0.84
N ARG A 133 -12.30 -1.52 -0.27
CA ARG A 133 -12.68 -2.93 -0.13
C ARG A 133 -11.69 -3.78 0.67
N LEU A 134 -10.90 -3.14 1.51
CA LEU A 134 -10.12 -3.79 2.57
C LEU A 134 -11.07 -4.18 3.71
N SER A 135 -10.66 -5.11 4.55
CA SER A 135 -11.50 -5.61 5.65
C SER A 135 -10.80 -5.43 6.98
N LEU A 136 -11.54 -5.00 8.00
CA LEU A 136 -11.08 -4.95 9.39
C LEU A 136 -11.74 -6.12 10.13
N PRO A 137 -11.17 -7.34 10.08
CA PRO A 137 -11.80 -8.48 10.72
C PRO A 137 -11.82 -8.31 12.25
N PRO A 138 -12.78 -8.94 12.94
CA PRO A 138 -12.71 -9.07 14.39
C PRO A 138 -11.43 -9.81 14.78
N LEU A 139 -10.82 -9.39 15.88
CA LEU A 139 -9.65 -10.05 16.43
C LEU A 139 -10.05 -11.39 17.06
N SER A 140 -9.20 -12.39 16.91
CA SER A 140 -9.38 -13.69 17.56
C SER A 140 -9.23 -13.57 19.08
N PRO A 141 -9.82 -14.48 19.88
CA PRO A 141 -9.65 -14.48 21.33
C PRO A 141 -8.17 -14.47 21.76
N ARG A 142 -7.32 -15.22 21.04
CA ARG A 142 -5.87 -15.25 21.27
C ARG A 142 -5.24 -13.86 21.07
N THR A 143 -5.54 -13.19 19.96
CA THR A 143 -4.99 -11.84 19.68
C THR A 143 -5.47 -10.84 20.74
N ILE A 144 -6.73 -10.94 21.16
CA ILE A 144 -7.30 -10.10 22.22
C ILE A 144 -6.57 -10.35 23.55
N GLU A 145 -6.33 -11.61 23.94
CA GLU A 145 -5.60 -11.97 25.15
C GLU A 145 -4.16 -11.42 25.15
N GLU A 146 -3.42 -11.57 24.04
CA GLU A 146 -2.07 -10.98 23.92
C GLU A 146 -2.07 -9.45 24.08
N ILE A 147 -3.12 -8.76 23.60
CA ILE A 147 -3.24 -7.30 23.70
C ILE A 147 -3.72 -6.87 25.09
N ASN A 148 -4.52 -7.68 25.79
CA ASN A 148 -4.99 -7.42 27.15
C ASN A 148 -3.85 -7.31 28.16
N ASP A 149 -2.73 -8.01 27.94
CA ASP A 149 -1.53 -7.90 28.78
C ASP A 149 -0.82 -6.55 28.63
N ILE A 150 -1.17 -5.79 27.60
CA ILE A 150 -0.53 -4.52 27.24
C ILE A 150 -1.45 -3.33 27.54
N LEU A 151 -2.72 -3.43 27.14
CA LEU A 151 -3.72 -2.37 27.25
C LEU A 151 -4.55 -2.48 28.53
N PRO A 152 -5.02 -1.35 29.10
CA PRO A 152 -5.95 -1.39 30.21
C PRO A 152 -7.29 -1.99 29.77
N SER A 153 -8.00 -2.66 30.68
CA SER A 153 -9.28 -3.36 30.43
C SER A 153 -10.39 -2.53 29.76
N ARG A 154 -10.26 -1.19 29.73
CA ARG A 154 -11.21 -0.28 29.09
C ARG A 154 -11.04 -0.13 27.57
N TRP A 155 -10.04 -0.76 26.95
CA TRP A 155 -9.88 -0.69 25.49
C TRP A 155 -11.02 -1.45 24.77
N PRO A 156 -11.31 -1.18 23.49
CA PRO A 156 -12.52 -1.69 22.83
C PRO A 156 -12.55 -3.20 22.51
N HIS A 157 -11.44 -3.93 22.65
CA HIS A 157 -11.33 -5.34 22.25
C HIS A 157 -11.68 -5.59 20.77
N ALA A 158 -11.35 -4.63 19.91
CA ALA A 158 -11.74 -4.61 18.50
C ALA A 158 -10.56 -4.24 17.59
N ASN A 159 -10.82 -4.34 16.28
CA ASN A 159 -9.96 -3.84 15.22
C ASN A 159 -10.69 -2.68 14.54
N PRO A 160 -10.18 -1.43 14.58
CA PRO A 160 -8.85 -0.99 15.04
C PRO A 160 -8.58 -1.13 16.55
N VAL A 161 -7.32 -1.42 16.89
CA VAL A 161 -6.83 -1.47 18.28
C VAL A 161 -6.55 -0.06 18.79
N ASP A 162 -7.45 0.47 19.62
CA ASP A 162 -7.34 1.80 20.22
C ASP A 162 -6.45 1.80 21.48
N MET A 163 -5.37 2.60 21.46
CA MET A 163 -4.44 2.79 22.58
C MET A 163 -5.02 3.62 23.73
N VAL A 164 -6.27 4.05 23.62
CA VAL A 164 -7.05 4.79 24.60
C VAL A 164 -6.36 6.07 25.06
N GLY A 165 -5.85 6.84 24.09
CA GLY A 165 -5.13 8.11 24.30
C GLY A 165 -3.63 7.97 24.51
N GLY A 166 -2.99 6.95 23.92
CA GLY A 166 -1.53 6.79 23.94
C GLY A 166 -0.95 6.36 25.29
N ALA A 167 -1.77 5.84 26.20
CA ALA A 167 -1.39 5.46 27.57
C ALA A 167 -0.32 4.35 27.65
N VAL A 168 0.07 3.77 26.52
CA VAL A 168 0.97 2.62 26.43
C VAL A 168 2.42 2.96 26.12
N GLY A 169 2.73 4.20 25.72
CA GLY A 169 4.09 4.64 25.37
C GLY A 169 4.76 3.67 24.39
N LEU A 170 5.97 3.20 24.71
CA LEU A 170 6.73 2.26 23.86
C LEU A 170 6.06 0.88 23.69
N LYS A 171 5.13 0.50 24.57
CA LYS A 171 4.43 -0.79 24.44
C LYS A 171 3.52 -0.87 23.21
N MET A 172 3.23 0.25 22.54
CA MET A 172 2.52 0.25 21.26
C MET A 172 3.18 -0.64 20.21
N TYR A 173 4.52 -0.77 20.22
CA TYR A 173 5.23 -1.64 19.28
C TYR A 173 4.97 -3.12 19.54
N GLN A 174 4.71 -3.50 20.79
CA GLN A 174 4.30 -4.87 21.15
C GLN A 174 2.90 -5.18 20.62
N ILE A 175 2.00 -4.19 20.58
CA ILE A 175 0.66 -4.33 19.97
C ILE A 175 0.79 -4.54 18.46
N ILE A 176 1.62 -3.75 17.78
CA ILE A 176 1.87 -3.92 16.34
C ILE A 176 2.43 -5.33 16.06
N GLU A 177 3.33 -5.80 16.91
CA GLU A 177 3.88 -7.14 16.82
C GLU A 177 2.83 -8.25 17.05
N ALA A 178 1.90 -8.06 17.99
CA ALA A 178 0.76 -8.97 18.16
C ALA A 178 -0.11 -9.03 16.89
N LEU A 179 -0.36 -7.89 16.23
CA LEU A 179 -1.06 -7.85 14.93
C LEU A 179 -0.29 -8.57 13.82
N PHE A 180 1.05 -8.53 13.84
CA PHE A 180 1.86 -9.34 12.92
C PHE A 180 1.69 -10.84 13.17
N ARG A 181 1.54 -11.28 14.43
CA ARG A 181 1.29 -12.69 14.79
C ARG A 181 -0.13 -13.16 14.51
N ALA A 182 -1.12 -12.26 14.48
CA ALA A 182 -2.53 -12.60 14.29
C ALA A 182 -2.83 -13.19 12.90
N ASP A 183 -3.22 -14.47 12.83
CA ASP A 183 -3.46 -15.19 11.57
C ASP A 183 -4.60 -14.58 10.73
N GLU A 184 -5.55 -13.91 11.38
CA GLU A 184 -6.65 -13.20 10.75
C GLU A 184 -6.24 -11.90 10.02
N ILE A 185 -5.01 -11.41 10.23
CA ILE A 185 -4.49 -10.16 9.66
C ILE A 185 -3.50 -10.43 8.53
N ASP A 186 -3.69 -9.78 7.37
CA ASP A 186 -2.84 -9.90 6.19
C ASP A 186 -1.87 -8.73 6.00
N GLY A 187 -2.18 -7.55 6.54
CA GLY A 187 -1.37 -6.33 6.45
C GLY A 187 -1.65 -5.38 7.61
N ILE A 188 -0.68 -4.53 7.96
CA ILE A 188 -0.76 -3.69 9.15
C ILE A 188 -0.57 -2.21 8.76
N THR A 189 -1.35 -1.33 9.39
CA THR A 189 -1.15 0.13 9.33
C THR A 189 -1.35 0.75 10.71
N THR A 190 -0.95 2.00 10.86
CA THR A 190 -1.23 2.83 12.05
C THR A 190 -2.20 3.94 11.65
N ALA A 191 -3.04 4.40 12.58
CA ALA A 191 -3.94 5.53 12.36
C ALA A 191 -3.89 6.48 13.56
N GLY A 192 -3.41 7.70 13.36
CA GLY A 192 -3.20 8.65 14.46
C GLY A 192 -1.85 8.52 15.17
N GLY A 193 -0.96 7.66 14.68
CA GLY A 193 0.49 7.84 14.76
C GLY A 193 1.29 6.98 15.74
N ILE A 194 2.60 6.94 15.48
CA ILE A 194 3.68 6.40 16.31
C ILE A 194 4.81 7.44 16.37
N GLY A 195 5.81 7.24 17.22
CA GLY A 195 6.97 8.14 17.25
C GLY A 195 6.77 9.40 18.10
N TYR A 196 5.98 9.32 19.17
CA TYR A 196 5.63 10.49 20.00
C TYR A 196 6.78 10.98 20.88
N SER A 197 7.58 10.08 21.43
CA SER A 197 8.63 10.44 22.39
C SER A 197 9.91 10.90 21.69
N ASN A 198 10.13 10.42 20.46
CA ASN A 198 11.36 10.54 19.68
C ASN A 198 12.63 10.18 20.48
N SER A 199 12.48 9.33 21.51
CA SER A 199 13.56 8.95 22.42
C SER A 199 14.46 7.87 21.81
N ALA A 200 15.71 7.77 22.28
CA ALA A 200 16.62 6.70 21.84
C ALA A 200 16.03 5.30 22.04
N ALA A 201 15.23 5.11 23.10
CA ALA A 201 14.49 3.87 23.33
C ALA A 201 13.44 3.61 22.24
N GLU A 202 12.68 4.63 21.84
CA GLU A 202 11.70 4.54 20.75
C GLU A 202 12.35 4.20 19.41
N LEU A 203 13.46 4.87 19.08
CA LEU A 203 14.24 4.58 17.87
C LEU A 203 14.75 3.13 17.85
N GLY A 204 15.14 2.60 19.01
CA GLY A 204 15.53 1.20 19.17
C GLY A 204 14.37 0.23 18.98
N GLU A 205 13.21 0.50 19.57
CA GLU A 205 12.02 -0.35 19.45
C GLU A 205 11.48 -0.42 18.03
N ILE A 206 11.28 0.72 17.35
CA ILE A 206 10.82 0.72 15.95
C ILE A 206 11.84 0.02 15.04
N GLY A 207 13.14 0.22 15.27
CA GLY A 207 14.20 -0.45 14.52
C GLY A 207 14.17 -1.97 14.69
N ARG A 208 13.91 -2.46 15.91
CA ARG A 208 13.74 -3.89 16.21
C ARG A 208 12.45 -4.45 15.60
N LEU A 209 11.33 -3.74 15.73
CA LEU A 209 10.06 -4.13 15.14
C LEU A 209 10.19 -4.33 13.62
N ILE A 210 10.85 -3.40 12.91
CA ILE A 210 11.04 -3.49 11.46
C ILE A 210 11.92 -4.69 11.06
N GLU A 211 12.90 -5.07 11.88
CA GLU A 211 13.67 -6.29 11.61
C GLU A 211 12.83 -7.55 11.84
N ARG A 212 12.09 -7.60 12.95
CA ARG A 212 11.25 -8.75 13.30
C ARG A 212 10.08 -8.96 12.34
N MET A 213 9.49 -7.88 11.82
CA MET A 213 8.36 -8.00 10.89
C MET A 213 8.71 -8.76 9.59
N LYS A 214 10.00 -8.82 9.21
CA LYS A 214 10.46 -9.55 8.01
C LYS A 214 10.11 -11.04 8.08
N GLU A 215 9.90 -11.59 9.27
CA GLU A 215 9.51 -12.98 9.50
C GLU A 215 8.06 -13.28 9.10
N TYR A 216 7.16 -12.29 9.17
CA TYR A 216 5.71 -12.51 9.07
C TYR A 216 5.14 -12.44 7.65
N LYS A 217 5.92 -11.97 6.67
CA LYS A 217 5.48 -11.77 5.27
C LYS A 217 4.17 -10.95 5.13
N LYS A 218 3.94 -10.02 6.06
CA LYS A 218 2.82 -9.06 6.03
C LYS A 218 3.37 -7.65 5.81
N PRO A 219 2.76 -6.83 4.94
CA PRO A 219 3.20 -5.46 4.73
C PRO A 219 2.86 -4.59 5.94
N PHE A 220 3.71 -3.59 6.22
CA PHE A 220 3.48 -2.58 7.25
C PHE A 220 3.66 -1.18 6.70
N LEU A 221 2.57 -0.41 6.75
CA LEU A 221 2.50 0.92 6.18
C LEU A 221 2.27 1.93 7.33
N PRO A 222 3.33 2.37 8.02
CA PRO A 222 3.19 3.31 9.12
C PRO A 222 2.68 4.66 8.60
N SER A 223 1.60 5.15 9.18
CA SER A 223 1.03 6.46 8.88
C SER A 223 1.03 7.38 10.11
N VAL A 224 1.09 8.70 9.87
CA VAL A 224 1.08 9.76 10.87
C VAL A 224 2.24 9.60 11.88
N VAL A 225 3.46 9.42 11.37
CA VAL A 225 4.66 9.29 12.24
C VAL A 225 5.15 10.68 12.66
N TYR A 226 5.16 10.96 13.98
CA TYR A 226 5.44 12.30 14.49
C TYR A 226 6.95 12.64 14.59
N GLY A 227 7.77 11.71 15.08
CA GLY A 227 9.20 11.96 15.31
C GLY A 227 10.02 11.91 14.02
N GLU A 228 10.72 12.99 13.68
CA GLU A 228 11.60 13.02 12.49
C GLU A 228 12.70 11.94 12.54
N GLU A 229 13.29 11.69 13.71
CA GLU A 229 14.30 10.64 13.87
C GLU A 229 13.67 9.25 13.71
N VAL A 230 12.43 9.07 14.15
CA VAL A 230 11.65 7.84 13.93
C VAL A 230 11.43 7.62 12.44
N VAL A 231 11.03 8.65 11.69
CA VAL A 231 10.90 8.60 10.22
C VAL A 231 12.25 8.25 9.57
N LYS A 232 13.35 8.84 10.01
CA LYS A 232 14.70 8.52 9.49
C LYS A 232 15.07 7.07 9.74
N VAL A 233 14.78 6.51 10.91
CA VAL A 233 15.01 5.09 11.22
C VAL A 233 14.18 4.19 10.30
N ILE A 234 12.88 4.48 10.14
CA ILE A 234 11.98 3.73 9.26
C ILE A 234 12.52 3.73 7.82
N ARG A 235 12.88 4.91 7.29
CA ARG A 235 13.43 5.07 5.93
C ARG A 235 14.78 4.40 5.75
N LYS A 236 15.69 4.50 6.74
CA LYS A 236 16.99 3.82 6.70
C LYS A 236 16.86 2.29 6.66
N LYS A 237 15.76 1.76 7.20
CA LYS A 237 15.40 0.34 7.13
C LYS A 237 14.66 -0.03 5.84
N GLY A 238 14.43 0.93 4.94
CA GLY A 238 13.87 0.72 3.61
C GLY A 238 12.34 0.84 3.53
N LEU A 239 11.65 1.27 4.60
CA LEU A 239 10.19 1.44 4.59
C LEU A 239 9.80 2.90 4.34
N SER A 240 8.66 3.10 3.67
CA SER A 240 8.01 4.40 3.55
C SER A 240 7.14 4.73 4.77
N THR A 241 6.91 6.03 4.97
CA THR A 241 5.96 6.56 5.96
C THR A 241 4.94 7.43 5.25
N TYR A 242 3.70 7.40 5.71
CA TYR A 242 2.61 8.17 5.10
C TYR A 242 2.12 9.25 6.06
N ASP A 243 1.77 10.40 5.52
CA ASP A 243 1.28 11.57 6.28
C ASP A 243 -0.17 11.42 6.72
N THR A 244 -0.97 10.63 6.01
CA THR A 244 -2.36 10.33 6.38
C THR A 244 -2.65 8.82 6.45
N PRO A 245 -3.59 8.40 7.31
CA PRO A 245 -4.05 7.00 7.36
C PRO A 245 -4.60 6.51 6.02
N GLU A 246 -5.35 7.35 5.31
CA GLU A 246 -5.99 7.04 4.03
C GLU A 246 -4.94 6.72 2.96
N ARG A 247 -3.89 7.53 2.87
CA ARG A 247 -2.80 7.31 1.90
C ARG A 247 -2.08 5.99 2.15
N ALA A 248 -1.89 5.60 3.42
CA ALA A 248 -1.33 4.30 3.75
C ALA A 248 -2.22 3.15 3.25
N VAL A 249 -3.55 3.22 3.47
CA VAL A 249 -4.44 2.14 3.00
C VAL A 249 -4.68 2.15 1.48
N GLU A 250 -4.58 3.30 0.81
CA GLU A 250 -4.58 3.37 -0.66
C GLU A 250 -3.41 2.56 -1.26
N VAL A 251 -2.22 2.70 -0.65
CA VAL A 251 -1.04 1.92 -1.05
C VAL A 251 -1.21 0.44 -0.69
N LEU A 252 -1.69 0.12 0.51
CA LEU A 252 -1.98 -1.27 0.90
C LEU A 252 -2.98 -1.93 -0.04
N SER A 253 -4.04 -1.22 -0.44
CA SER A 253 -5.03 -1.67 -1.42
C SER A 253 -4.38 -2.02 -2.77
N SER A 254 -3.35 -1.29 -3.18
CA SER A 254 -2.61 -1.59 -4.41
C SER A 254 -1.82 -2.89 -4.30
N LEU A 255 -1.17 -3.15 -3.16
CA LEU A 255 -0.50 -4.43 -2.88
C LEU A 255 -1.50 -5.60 -2.88
N VAL A 256 -2.66 -5.40 -2.25
CA VAL A 256 -3.75 -6.40 -2.19
C VAL A 256 -4.28 -6.71 -3.60
N LYS A 257 -4.62 -5.70 -4.39
CA LYS A 257 -5.12 -5.86 -5.77
C LYS A 257 -4.14 -6.66 -6.63
N TYR A 258 -2.84 -6.39 -6.51
CA TYR A 258 -1.83 -7.15 -7.21
C TYR A 258 -1.76 -8.61 -6.73
N GLY A 259 -1.78 -8.85 -5.42
CA GLY A 259 -1.84 -10.20 -4.87
C GLY A 259 -3.07 -10.98 -5.32
N GLU A 260 -4.24 -10.35 -5.37
CA GLU A 260 -5.47 -10.96 -5.91
C GLU A 260 -5.36 -11.29 -7.40
N TYR A 261 -4.76 -10.39 -8.19
CA TYR A 261 -4.51 -10.62 -9.60
C TYR A 261 -3.61 -11.84 -9.84
N LEU A 262 -2.50 -11.95 -9.10
CA LEU A 262 -1.59 -13.10 -9.20
C LEU A 262 -2.29 -14.41 -8.85
N ARG A 263 -3.11 -14.44 -7.79
CA ARG A 263 -3.85 -15.65 -7.38
C ARG A 263 -4.91 -16.10 -8.40
N ARG A 264 -5.49 -15.19 -9.18
CA ARG A 264 -6.45 -15.52 -10.26
C ARG A 264 -5.78 -15.98 -11.55
N SER A 265 -4.50 -15.70 -11.70
CA SER A 265 -3.72 -15.95 -12.92
C SER A 265 -2.90 -17.24 -12.87
N LEU A 266 -2.89 -17.90 -11.72
CA LEU A 266 -2.37 -19.26 -11.48
C LEU A 266 -3.47 -20.29 -11.72
#